data_AF-A0A379SHV1-F1
#
_entry.id   AF-A0A379SHV1-F1
#
_cell.length_a   1.000
_cell.length_b   1.000
_cell.length_c   1.000
_cell.angle_alpha   90.00
_cell.angle_beta   90.00
_cell.angle_gamma   90.00
#
_symmetry.space_group_name_H-M   'P 1'
#
loop_
_entity.id
_entity.type
_entity.pdbx_description
1 polymer ?
#
loop_
_entity_poly.entity_id
_entity_poly.type
_entity_poly.pdbx_seq_one_letter_code
_entity_poly.pdbx_strand_id
1 'polypeptide(L)'
;MKPTLSLKRVKTMLNDKGYQEVITYSFVDPKVQQLIHPGVEALLLPNPISVEMSAMRLSLWSGLLATAVYNQNRQQNRVRIFETGLRFVPDTQANLGIRQDLMLAGVICGNRYDEHWNLAKETVDFYDLKGDLEAVLDLTGKLDDIQFKPEMNPALHPGQSAAIYLKDERIGFIGVVHPELERKLDLNGRTLVFELEWNSLADRIVPQAREISRFPANRRDIAVVVAENVPAADILSECKKGWRKSGSWRKLI
;
A
#
# COMPACT_ATOMS: atom_id res chain seq x y z
N MET A 1 10.10 23.60 -12.11
CA MET A 1 8.88 22.94 -11.62
C MET A 1 9.16 21.45 -11.56
N LYS A 2 9.13 20.81 -10.38
CA LYS A 2 9.27 19.34 -10.32
C LYS A 2 8.08 18.72 -11.07
N PRO A 3 8.28 17.70 -11.92
CA PRO A 3 7.17 17.04 -12.58
C PRO A 3 6.26 16.37 -11.53
N THR A 4 5.01 16.79 -11.46
CA THR A 4 4.05 16.23 -10.51
C THR A 4 3.35 15.03 -11.12
N LEU A 5 3.21 13.95 -10.35
CA LEU A 5 2.33 12.83 -10.63
C LEU A 5 0.90 13.26 -10.28
N SER A 6 0.00 13.23 -11.26
CA SER A 6 -1.40 13.57 -11.02
C SER A 6 -2.11 12.46 -10.26
N LEU A 7 -2.85 12.80 -9.19
CA LEU A 7 -3.69 11.85 -8.47
C LEU A 7 -4.66 11.13 -9.39
N LYS A 8 -5.23 11.85 -10.37
CA LYS A 8 -6.14 11.28 -11.37
C LYS A 8 -5.48 10.14 -12.15
N ARG A 9 -4.19 10.25 -12.47
CA ARG A 9 -3.47 9.19 -13.20
C ARG A 9 -3.32 7.92 -12.37
N VAL A 10 -3.09 8.08 -11.06
CA VAL A 10 -3.01 6.97 -10.11
C VAL A 10 -4.37 6.31 -9.93
N LYS A 11 -5.45 7.09 -9.82
CA LYS A 11 -6.83 6.55 -9.83
C LYS A 11 -7.11 5.74 -11.10
N THR A 12 -6.72 6.25 -12.27
CA THR A 12 -6.84 5.50 -13.53
C THR A 12 -6.06 4.18 -13.49
N MET A 13 -4.83 4.18 -12.96
CA MET A 13 -4.04 2.94 -12.81
C MET A 13 -4.74 1.92 -11.91
N LEU A 14 -5.32 2.35 -10.79
CA LEU A 14 -6.08 1.47 -9.90
C LEU A 14 -7.35 0.93 -10.58
N ASN A 15 -8.05 1.76 -11.36
CA ASN A 15 -9.18 1.31 -12.17
C ASN A 15 -8.75 0.25 -13.20
N ASP A 16 -7.63 0.47 -13.90
CA ASP A 16 -7.06 -0.48 -14.87
C ASP A 16 -6.66 -1.81 -14.21
N LYS A 17 -6.33 -1.78 -12.91
CA LYS A 17 -6.05 -2.95 -12.05
C LYS A 17 -7.30 -3.57 -11.41
N GLY A 18 -8.50 -3.11 -11.79
CA GLY A 18 -9.77 -3.67 -11.33
C GLY A 18 -10.19 -3.24 -9.93
N TYR A 19 -9.80 -2.04 -9.50
CA TYR A 19 -10.33 -1.43 -8.27
C TYR A 19 -11.45 -0.44 -8.59
N GLN A 20 -12.39 -0.32 -7.65
CA GLN A 20 -13.48 0.65 -7.70
C GLN A 20 -13.23 1.79 -6.70
N GLU A 21 -13.37 3.03 -7.12
CA GLU A 21 -13.29 4.19 -6.22
C GLU A 21 -14.50 4.24 -5.29
N VAL A 22 -14.26 4.48 -4.00
CA VAL A 22 -15.27 4.77 -2.98
C VAL A 22 -14.95 6.07 -2.25
N ILE A 23 -15.97 6.67 -1.63
CA ILE A 23 -15.83 7.84 -0.76
C ILE A 23 -16.57 7.53 0.53
N THR A 24 -15.86 7.55 1.65
CA THR A 24 -16.41 7.26 2.97
C THR A 24 -16.48 8.53 3.83
N TYR A 25 -17.27 8.50 4.90
CA TYR A 25 -17.30 9.61 5.85
C TYR A 25 -15.94 9.80 6.54
N SER A 26 -15.53 11.06 6.72
CA SER A 26 -14.29 11.40 7.43
C SER A 26 -14.36 11.17 8.94
N PHE A 27 -15.56 11.05 9.48
CA PHE A 27 -15.84 10.69 10.87
C PHE A 27 -16.40 9.27 10.93
N VAL A 28 -15.88 8.47 11.86
CA VAL A 28 -16.08 7.03 11.96
C VAL A 28 -16.41 6.63 13.39
N ASP A 29 -16.79 5.37 13.58
CA ASP A 29 -17.08 4.82 14.90
C ASP A 29 -15.76 4.68 15.68
N PRO A 30 -15.58 5.39 16.82
CA PRO A 30 -14.39 5.26 17.65
C PRO A 30 -14.13 3.82 18.10
N LYS A 31 -15.18 3.01 18.30
CA LYS A 31 -15.03 1.61 18.74
C LYS A 31 -14.34 0.79 17.66
N VAL A 32 -14.78 0.92 16.42
CA VAL A 32 -14.17 0.22 15.26
C VAL A 32 -12.76 0.75 15.02
N GLN A 33 -12.58 2.07 15.06
CA GLN A 33 -11.25 2.68 14.89
C GLN A 33 -10.26 2.21 15.96
N GLN A 34 -10.68 2.05 17.21
CA GLN A 34 -9.84 1.56 18.30
C GLN A 34 -9.39 0.11 18.11
N LEU A 35 -10.17 -0.71 17.40
CA LEU A 35 -9.76 -2.07 17.05
C LEU A 35 -8.62 -2.07 16.01
N ILE A 36 -8.62 -1.10 15.11
CA ILE A 36 -7.64 -0.96 14.03
C ILE A 36 -6.39 -0.22 14.54
N HIS A 37 -6.58 0.84 15.33
CA HIS A 37 -5.53 1.72 15.86
C HIS A 37 -5.55 1.73 17.40
N PRO A 38 -5.22 0.60 18.05
CA PRO A 38 -5.29 0.50 19.50
C PRO A 38 -4.29 1.46 20.17
N GLY A 39 -4.77 2.21 21.15
CA GLY A 39 -3.97 3.14 21.94
C GLY A 39 -3.69 4.49 21.27
N VAL A 40 -4.26 4.75 20.09
CA VAL A 40 -4.10 6.03 19.40
C VAL A 40 -5.35 6.88 19.61
N GLU A 41 -5.21 8.01 20.29
CA GLU A 41 -6.32 8.94 20.49
C GLU A 41 -6.67 9.65 19.19
N ALA A 42 -7.97 9.74 18.90
CA ALA A 42 -8.51 10.43 17.74
C ALA A 42 -9.16 11.76 18.16
N LEU A 43 -9.25 12.71 17.22
CA LEU A 43 -10.02 13.94 17.43
C LEU A 43 -11.51 13.61 17.48
N LEU A 44 -12.14 13.79 18.64
CA LEU A 44 -13.58 13.57 18.83
C LEU A 44 -14.39 14.84 18.56
N LEU A 45 -15.56 14.67 17.95
CA LEU A 45 -16.52 15.74 17.72
C LEU A 45 -17.41 15.93 18.97
N PRO A 46 -17.50 17.15 19.54
CA PRO A 46 -18.33 17.39 20.72
C PRO A 46 -19.83 17.20 20.48
N ASN A 47 -20.31 17.54 19.28
CA ASN A 47 -21.72 17.45 18.89
C ASN A 47 -21.85 16.63 17.59
N PRO A 48 -21.68 15.30 17.63
CA PRO A 48 -21.72 14.47 16.44
C PRO A 48 -23.17 14.17 16.02
N ILE A 49 -23.36 13.78 14.75
CA ILE A 49 -24.66 13.35 14.21
C ILE A 49 -25.13 12.05 14.90
N SER A 50 -24.19 11.13 15.14
CA SER A 50 -24.39 9.92 15.95
C SER A 50 -23.08 9.51 16.64
N VAL A 51 -23.15 8.61 17.62
CA VAL A 51 -21.96 8.12 18.35
C VAL A 51 -21.02 7.34 17.41
N GLU A 52 -21.57 6.63 16.44
CA GLU A 52 -20.86 5.90 15.38
C GLU A 52 -20.20 6.83 14.35
N MET A 53 -20.44 8.14 14.44
CA MET A 53 -19.91 9.19 13.58
C MET A 53 -19.26 10.31 14.41
N SER A 54 -18.55 9.94 15.48
CA SER A 54 -18.04 10.88 16.48
C SER A 54 -16.52 11.07 16.50
N ALA A 55 -15.74 10.20 15.84
CA ALA A 55 -14.29 10.30 15.81
C ALA A 55 -13.77 10.60 14.41
N MET A 56 -12.91 11.61 14.26
CA MET A 56 -12.21 11.83 12.99
C MET A 56 -11.29 10.65 12.68
N ARG A 57 -11.25 10.25 11.42
CA ARG A 57 -10.50 9.06 11.00
C ARG A 57 -8.98 9.27 11.09
N LEU A 58 -8.29 8.34 11.76
CA LEU A 58 -6.83 8.27 11.86
C LEU A 58 -6.17 7.70 10.58
N SER A 59 -6.95 6.93 9.81
CA SER A 59 -6.60 6.32 8.52
C SER A 59 -7.88 6.12 7.71
N LEU A 60 -7.77 5.77 6.44
CA LEU A 60 -8.92 5.42 5.59
C LEU A 60 -9.41 3.98 5.85
N TRP A 61 -8.65 3.14 6.58
CA TRP A 61 -8.99 1.73 6.79
C TRP A 61 -10.32 1.51 7.50
N SER A 62 -10.68 2.33 8.49
CA SER A 62 -11.96 2.19 9.19
C SER A 62 -13.15 2.25 8.23
N GLY A 63 -13.14 3.21 7.30
CA GLY A 63 -14.17 3.36 6.27
C GLY A 63 -14.10 2.28 5.19
N LEU A 64 -12.90 1.96 4.71
CA LEU A 64 -12.69 0.94 3.68
C LEU A 64 -13.11 -0.46 4.13
N LEU A 65 -12.72 -0.87 5.35
CA LEU A 65 -13.09 -2.17 5.91
C LEU A 65 -14.60 -2.25 6.17
N ALA A 66 -15.21 -1.19 6.71
CA ALA A 66 -16.67 -1.11 6.87
C ALA A 66 -17.39 -1.22 5.52
N THR A 67 -16.83 -0.63 4.46
CA THR A 67 -17.37 -0.74 3.09
C THR A 67 -17.25 -2.16 2.54
N ALA A 68 -16.15 -2.86 2.81
CA ALA A 68 -16.00 -4.27 2.45
C ALA A 68 -17.06 -5.14 3.14
N VAL A 69 -17.22 -4.99 4.47
CA VAL A 69 -18.25 -5.70 5.25
C VAL A 69 -19.66 -5.38 4.73
N TYR A 70 -19.95 -4.12 4.44
CA TYR A 70 -21.25 -3.70 3.89
C TYR A 70 -21.63 -4.45 2.60
N ASN A 71 -20.65 -4.67 1.72
CA ASN A 71 -20.83 -5.40 0.47
C ASN A 71 -20.88 -6.92 0.67
N GLN A 72 -20.05 -7.47 1.56
CA GLN A 72 -20.06 -8.89 1.93
C GLN A 72 -21.40 -9.31 2.52
N ASN A 73 -22.02 -8.47 3.35
CA ASN A 73 -23.38 -8.66 3.87
C ASN A 73 -24.47 -8.65 2.80
N ARG A 74 -24.14 -8.21 1.58
CA ARG A 74 -25.01 -8.23 0.38
C ARG A 74 -24.55 -9.27 -0.63
N GLN A 75 -23.90 -10.33 -0.14
CA GLN A 75 -23.46 -11.49 -0.93
C GLN A 75 -22.37 -11.15 -1.97
N GLN A 76 -21.69 -10.00 -1.82
CA GLN A 76 -20.54 -9.63 -2.65
C GLN A 76 -19.23 -9.94 -1.91
N ASN A 77 -18.76 -11.19 -2.06
CA ASN A 77 -17.56 -11.65 -1.34
C ASN A 77 -16.25 -11.05 -1.86
N ARG A 78 -16.17 -10.75 -3.16
CA ARG A 78 -14.99 -10.15 -3.78
C ARG A 78 -15.15 -8.64 -3.83
N VAL A 79 -14.35 -7.93 -3.05
CA VAL A 79 -14.36 -6.46 -2.99
C VAL A 79 -12.95 -5.96 -3.26
N ARG A 80 -12.81 -5.03 -4.21
CA ARG A 80 -11.55 -4.37 -4.55
C ARG A 80 -11.83 -2.88 -4.69
N ILE A 81 -11.51 -2.11 -3.66
CA ILE A 81 -11.86 -0.69 -3.58
C ILE A 81 -10.67 0.15 -3.13
N PHE A 82 -10.66 1.40 -3.54
CA PHE A 82 -9.70 2.39 -3.07
C PHE A 82 -10.38 3.73 -2.78
N GLU A 83 -9.77 4.53 -1.93
CA GLU A 83 -10.21 5.87 -1.59
C GLU A 83 -9.01 6.81 -1.50
N THR A 84 -9.23 8.08 -1.82
CA THR A 84 -8.30 9.17 -1.54
C THR A 84 -8.97 10.17 -0.61
N GLY A 85 -8.29 10.58 0.45
CA GLY A 85 -8.83 11.59 1.34
C GLY A 85 -7.92 11.90 2.52
N LEU A 86 -8.31 12.90 3.32
CA LEU A 86 -7.52 13.32 4.47
C LEU A 86 -7.67 12.34 5.62
N ARG A 87 -6.57 12.08 6.34
CA ARG A 87 -6.58 11.57 7.72
C ARG A 87 -6.33 12.70 8.70
N PHE A 88 -6.74 12.52 9.95
CA PHE A 88 -6.66 13.54 11.00
C PHE A 88 -5.95 12.96 12.21
N VAL A 89 -4.67 13.31 12.41
CA VAL A 89 -3.84 12.78 13.48
C VAL A 89 -3.52 13.91 14.49
N PRO A 90 -3.88 13.77 15.78
CA PRO A 90 -3.53 14.78 16.79
C PRO A 90 -2.02 15.01 16.83
N ASP A 91 -1.61 16.28 16.70
CA ASP A 91 -0.21 16.67 16.62
C ASP A 91 -0.08 18.11 17.15
N THR A 92 0.56 18.27 18.31
CA THR A 92 0.70 19.56 18.99
C THR A 92 1.56 20.56 18.22
N GLN A 93 2.37 20.10 17.28
CA GLN A 93 3.19 20.96 16.42
C GLN A 93 2.47 21.38 15.14
N ALA A 94 1.37 20.69 14.79
CA ALA A 94 0.58 21.03 13.61
C ALA A 94 -0.36 22.22 13.87
N ASN A 95 -0.76 22.88 12.78
CA ASN A 95 -1.75 23.94 12.87
C ASN A 95 -3.07 23.42 13.48
N LEU A 96 -3.65 24.17 14.41
CA LEU A 96 -4.85 23.79 15.17
C LEU A 96 -4.70 22.48 15.99
N GLY A 97 -3.47 22.02 16.24
CA GLY A 97 -3.22 20.79 17.00
C GLY A 97 -3.56 19.49 16.25
N ILE A 98 -3.78 19.56 14.93
CA ILE A 98 -4.20 18.43 14.10
C ILE A 98 -3.43 18.39 12.79
N ARG A 99 -2.74 17.28 12.53
CA ARG A 99 -2.10 17.04 11.24
C ARG A 99 -3.09 16.43 10.26
N GLN A 100 -3.17 17.01 9.06
CA GLN A 100 -4.09 16.62 7.99
C GLN A 100 -3.30 16.18 6.77
N ASP A 101 -3.11 14.87 6.63
CA ASP A 101 -2.34 14.29 5.54
C ASP A 101 -3.28 13.70 4.49
N LEU A 102 -3.02 13.98 3.21
CA LEU A 102 -3.74 13.34 2.11
C LEU A 102 -3.22 11.92 1.93
N MET A 103 -4.13 10.95 2.01
CA MET A 103 -3.82 9.54 1.90
C MET A 103 -4.45 8.93 0.64
N LEU A 104 -3.81 7.89 0.12
CA LEU A 104 -4.36 6.95 -0.84
C LEU A 104 -4.38 5.57 -0.17
N ALA A 105 -5.54 4.98 0.00
CA ALA A 105 -5.68 3.68 0.64
C ALA A 105 -6.60 2.77 -0.16
N GLY A 106 -6.51 1.47 0.09
CA GLY A 106 -7.40 0.51 -0.54
C GLY A 106 -7.46 -0.81 0.19
N VAL A 107 -8.45 -1.61 -0.18
CA VAL A 107 -8.69 -2.95 0.35
C VAL A 107 -9.05 -3.90 -0.78
N ILE A 108 -8.50 -5.12 -0.72
CA ILE A 108 -8.89 -6.24 -1.58
C ILE A 108 -9.21 -7.49 -0.74
N CYS A 109 -10.26 -8.21 -1.12
CA CYS A 109 -10.62 -9.49 -0.55
C CYS A 109 -11.33 -10.39 -1.57
N GLY A 110 -11.45 -11.68 -1.25
CA GLY A 110 -12.08 -12.69 -2.11
C GLY A 110 -11.12 -13.29 -3.14
N ASN A 111 -11.64 -13.71 -4.30
CA ASN A 111 -10.84 -14.34 -5.34
C ASN A 111 -10.03 -13.31 -6.15
N ARG A 112 -8.87 -13.71 -6.66
CA ARG A 112 -8.03 -12.87 -7.55
C ARG A 112 -8.82 -12.39 -8.76
N TYR A 113 -9.53 -13.32 -9.39
CA TYR A 113 -10.42 -13.08 -10.52
C TYR A 113 -11.86 -13.45 -10.17
N ASP A 114 -12.81 -12.86 -10.89
CA ASP A 114 -14.18 -13.35 -10.90
C ASP A 114 -14.24 -14.75 -11.54
N GLU A 115 -15.39 -15.43 -11.39
CA GLU A 115 -15.54 -16.77 -11.98
C GLU A 115 -15.33 -16.74 -13.49
N HIS A 116 -14.37 -17.55 -13.94
CA HIS A 116 -13.92 -17.53 -15.32
C HIS A 116 -13.48 -18.94 -15.75
N TRP A 117 -13.82 -19.33 -16.98
CA TRP A 117 -13.62 -20.69 -17.50
C TRP A 117 -12.15 -21.13 -17.62
N ASN A 118 -11.24 -20.16 -17.78
CA ASN A 118 -9.79 -20.40 -17.97
C ASN A 118 -8.91 -19.91 -16.80
N LEU A 119 -9.49 -19.33 -15.75
CA LEU A 119 -8.70 -18.79 -14.63
C LEU A 119 -8.94 -19.63 -13.39
N ALA A 120 -7.86 -19.96 -12.68
CA ALA A 120 -7.93 -20.71 -11.45
C ALA A 120 -8.67 -19.92 -10.36
N LYS A 121 -9.47 -20.62 -9.56
CA LYS A 121 -10.20 -20.05 -8.42
C LYS A 121 -9.27 -19.97 -7.22
N GLU A 122 -8.46 -18.91 -7.17
CA GLU A 122 -7.52 -18.62 -6.10
C GLU A 122 -7.92 -17.36 -5.34
N THR A 123 -7.77 -17.37 -4.02
CA THR A 123 -7.95 -16.19 -3.17
C THR A 123 -6.78 -15.24 -3.32
N VAL A 124 -7.04 -13.93 -3.24
CA VAL A 124 -5.96 -12.92 -3.25
C VAL A 124 -4.95 -13.15 -2.12
N ASP A 125 -3.69 -12.86 -2.40
CA ASP A 125 -2.60 -12.89 -1.43
C ASP A 125 -1.82 -11.57 -1.36
N PHE A 126 -0.80 -11.53 -0.50
CA PHE A 126 0.04 -10.35 -0.27
C PHE A 126 0.73 -9.87 -1.55
N TYR A 127 1.14 -10.79 -2.41
CA TYR A 127 1.89 -10.47 -3.62
C TYR A 127 0.98 -9.91 -4.71
N ASP A 128 -0.31 -10.26 -4.72
CA ASP A 128 -1.31 -9.61 -5.57
C ASP A 128 -1.40 -8.12 -5.27
N LEU A 129 -1.60 -7.77 -4.00
CA LEU A 129 -1.69 -6.36 -3.60
C LEU A 129 -0.35 -5.63 -3.78
N LYS A 130 0.77 -6.31 -3.48
CA LYS A 130 2.11 -5.76 -3.69
C LYS A 130 2.35 -5.43 -5.16
N GLY A 131 1.98 -6.32 -6.09
CA GLY A 131 2.14 -6.08 -7.52
C GLY A 131 1.31 -4.90 -8.04
N ASP A 132 0.12 -4.69 -7.48
CA ASP A 132 -0.70 -3.52 -7.78
C ASP A 132 -0.06 -2.22 -7.25
N LEU A 133 0.50 -2.25 -6.04
CA LEU A 133 1.23 -1.10 -5.49
C LEU A 133 2.53 -0.82 -6.23
N GLU A 134 3.30 -1.83 -6.62
CA GLU A 134 4.49 -1.65 -7.43
C GLU A 134 4.15 -0.96 -8.76
N ALA A 135 3.03 -1.32 -9.40
CA ALA A 135 2.56 -0.64 -10.62
C ALA A 135 2.17 0.84 -10.37
N VAL A 136 1.57 1.15 -9.22
CA VAL A 136 1.28 2.54 -8.82
C VAL A 136 2.56 3.32 -8.54
N LEU A 137 3.50 2.73 -7.80
CA LEU A 137 4.76 3.34 -7.41
C LEU A 137 5.70 3.54 -8.60
N ASP A 138 5.64 2.67 -9.62
CA ASP A 138 6.42 2.79 -10.85
C ASP A 138 6.06 4.05 -11.66
N LEU A 139 4.84 4.58 -11.51
CA LEU A 139 4.45 5.86 -12.13
C LEU A 139 5.30 7.04 -11.64
N THR A 140 5.94 6.93 -10.47
CA THR A 140 6.89 7.93 -9.96
C THR A 140 8.25 7.83 -10.65
N GLY A 141 8.57 6.70 -11.30
CA GLY A 141 9.89 6.39 -11.82
C GLY A 141 10.94 6.11 -10.74
N LYS A 142 10.53 5.96 -9.47
CA LYS A 142 11.40 5.76 -8.31
C LYS A 142 11.29 4.34 -7.72
N LEU A 143 10.74 3.37 -8.47
CA LEU A 143 10.50 2.03 -7.95
C LEU A 143 11.78 1.36 -7.42
N ASP A 144 12.93 1.62 -8.04
CA ASP A 144 14.24 1.13 -7.58
C ASP A 144 14.64 1.65 -6.18
N ASP A 145 14.07 2.77 -5.73
CA ASP A 145 14.33 3.38 -4.42
C ASP A 145 13.28 2.97 -3.37
N ILE A 146 12.28 2.16 -3.75
CA ILE A 146 11.23 1.66 -2.85
C ILE A 146 11.71 0.40 -2.12
N GLN A 147 11.40 0.32 -0.83
CA GLN A 147 11.67 -0.86 -0.01
C GLN A 147 10.41 -1.28 0.75
N PHE A 148 10.15 -2.58 0.79
CA PHE A 148 9.13 -3.18 1.63
C PHE A 148 9.83 -3.85 2.81
N LYS A 149 9.78 -3.24 3.98
CA LYS A 149 10.45 -3.74 5.19
C LYS A 149 9.42 -4.40 6.10
N PRO A 150 9.67 -5.62 6.61
CA PRO A 150 8.83 -6.20 7.65
C PRO A 150 8.74 -5.25 8.84
N GLU A 151 7.52 -4.78 9.14
CA GLU A 151 7.23 -3.88 10.27
C GLU A 151 5.89 -4.28 10.86
N MET A 152 5.84 -4.29 12.20
CA MET A 152 4.62 -4.65 12.92
C MET A 152 3.62 -3.50 12.87
N ASN A 153 2.36 -3.84 12.60
CA ASN A 153 1.23 -2.94 12.73
C ASN A 153 0.10 -3.71 13.44
N PRO A 154 -0.51 -3.17 14.51
CA PRO A 154 -1.54 -3.88 15.28
C PRO A 154 -2.74 -4.35 14.45
N ALA A 155 -3.06 -3.66 13.34
CA ALA A 155 -4.16 -4.03 12.47
C ALA A 155 -3.83 -5.18 11.51
N LEU A 156 -2.55 -5.53 11.35
CA LEU A 156 -2.06 -6.41 10.28
C LEU A 156 -1.43 -7.69 10.84
N HIS A 157 -1.41 -8.73 10.02
CA HIS A 157 -0.75 -10.00 10.34
C HIS A 157 0.77 -9.82 10.40
N PRO A 158 1.45 -10.21 11.50
CA PRO A 158 2.87 -9.88 11.74
C PRO A 158 3.85 -10.50 10.72
N GLY A 159 3.49 -11.65 10.15
CA GLY A 159 4.29 -12.31 9.09
C GLY A 159 3.89 -11.94 7.66
N GLN A 160 2.87 -11.11 7.47
CA GLN A 160 2.32 -10.75 6.15
C GLN A 160 2.00 -9.25 6.08
N SER A 161 2.87 -8.44 6.67
CA SER A 161 2.81 -6.98 6.68
C SER A 161 4.17 -6.37 6.33
N ALA A 162 4.16 -5.22 5.70
CA ALA A 162 5.35 -4.44 5.44
C ALA A 162 5.05 -2.93 5.52
N ALA A 163 5.98 -2.19 6.11
CA ALA A 163 6.08 -0.75 5.91
C ALA A 163 6.74 -0.48 4.56
N ILE A 164 6.21 0.51 3.85
CA ILE A 164 6.68 0.92 2.53
C ILE A 164 7.57 2.15 2.74
N TYR A 165 8.80 2.08 2.24
CA TYR A 165 9.80 3.12 2.36
C TYR A 165 10.20 3.66 1.00
N LEU A 166 10.38 4.97 0.90
CA LEU A 166 11.03 5.65 -0.21
C LEU A 166 12.24 6.42 0.33
N LYS A 167 13.46 5.99 -0.03
CA LYS A 167 14.71 6.64 0.45
C LYS A 167 14.74 6.86 1.97
N ASP A 168 14.42 5.79 2.71
CA ASP A 168 14.36 5.74 4.19
C ASP A 168 13.22 6.52 4.86
N GLU A 169 12.38 7.23 4.11
CA GLU A 169 11.13 7.79 4.61
C GLU A 169 10.00 6.75 4.51
N ARG A 170 9.29 6.49 5.61
CA ARG A 170 8.13 5.60 5.60
C ARG A 170 6.96 6.31 4.95
N ILE A 171 6.54 5.82 3.79
CA ILE A 171 5.46 6.41 3.00
C ILE A 171 4.12 5.68 3.15
N GLY A 172 4.07 4.56 3.86
CA GLY A 172 2.84 3.82 4.06
C GLY A 172 3.00 2.41 4.59
N PHE A 173 1.92 1.64 4.54
CA PHE A 173 1.83 0.23 4.93
C PHE A 173 1.05 -0.59 3.91
N ILE A 174 1.39 -1.88 3.85
CA ILE A 174 0.64 -2.93 3.14
C ILE A 174 0.59 -4.17 4.04
N GLY A 175 -0.53 -4.88 4.05
CA GLY A 175 -0.55 -6.21 4.66
C GLY A 175 -1.91 -6.88 4.65
N VAL A 176 -1.90 -8.14 5.08
CA VAL A 176 -3.10 -8.90 5.40
C VAL A 176 -3.62 -8.41 6.75
N VAL A 177 -4.93 -8.19 6.88
CA VAL A 177 -5.57 -7.80 8.15
C VAL A 177 -5.34 -8.90 9.18
N HIS A 178 -5.11 -8.52 10.44
CA HIS A 178 -4.86 -9.48 11.51
C HIS A 178 -6.08 -10.41 11.68
N PRO A 179 -5.93 -11.74 11.80
CA PRO A 179 -7.06 -12.68 11.86
C PRO A 179 -8.06 -12.38 12.99
N GLU A 180 -7.57 -11.91 14.14
CA GLU A 180 -8.47 -11.47 15.22
C GLU A 180 -9.29 -10.24 14.85
N LEU A 181 -8.71 -9.31 14.07
CA LEU A 181 -9.42 -8.13 13.58
C LEU A 181 -10.42 -8.51 12.49
N GLU A 182 -10.05 -9.42 11.58
CA GLU A 182 -10.97 -9.99 10.59
C GLU A 182 -12.22 -10.58 11.27
N ARG A 183 -12.04 -11.35 12.34
CA ARG A 183 -13.15 -11.91 13.12
C ARG A 183 -13.97 -10.84 13.83
N LYS A 184 -13.34 -9.84 14.44
CA LYS A 184 -14.05 -8.77 15.17
C LYS A 184 -14.89 -7.88 14.24
N LEU A 185 -14.45 -7.73 12.99
CA LEU A 185 -15.13 -6.93 11.97
C LEU A 185 -16.10 -7.74 11.10
N ASP A 186 -16.22 -9.05 11.33
CA ASP A 186 -17.05 -9.96 10.53
C ASP A 186 -16.68 -9.95 9.04
N LEU A 187 -15.38 -9.96 8.74
CA LEU A 187 -14.86 -10.03 7.36
C LEU A 187 -14.87 -11.47 6.83
N ASN A 188 -15.39 -11.66 5.62
CA ASN A 188 -15.42 -12.96 4.96
C ASN A 188 -14.04 -13.33 4.39
N GLY A 189 -13.21 -13.92 5.25
CA GLY A 189 -11.90 -14.45 4.89
C GLY A 189 -10.84 -13.37 4.71
N ARG A 190 -9.74 -13.79 4.08
CA ARG A 190 -8.51 -12.99 4.00
C ARG A 190 -8.74 -11.66 3.30
N THR A 191 -8.44 -10.59 4.01
CA THR A 191 -8.58 -9.21 3.55
C THR A 191 -7.23 -8.52 3.60
N LEU A 192 -6.86 -7.81 2.53
CA LEU A 192 -5.59 -7.10 2.43
C LEU A 192 -5.85 -5.61 2.30
N VAL A 193 -5.06 -4.82 3.00
CA VAL A 193 -5.16 -3.36 3.00
C VAL A 193 -3.82 -2.73 2.67
N PHE A 194 -3.89 -1.52 2.13
CA PHE A 194 -2.75 -0.62 2.07
C PHE A 194 -3.17 0.81 2.39
N GLU A 195 -2.21 1.63 2.80
CA GLU A 195 -2.37 3.07 2.89
C GLU A 195 -1.03 3.74 2.61
N LEU A 196 -1.05 4.76 1.76
CA LEU A 196 0.10 5.53 1.31
C LEU A 196 -0.14 7.02 1.56
N GLU A 197 0.86 7.72 2.06
CA GLU A 197 0.87 9.17 2.11
C GLU A 197 1.07 9.74 0.70
N TRP A 198 0.09 10.48 0.21
CA TRP A 198 0.08 10.96 -1.18
C TRP A 198 1.22 11.92 -1.46
N ASN A 199 1.52 12.82 -0.52
CA ASN A 199 2.50 13.88 -0.73
C ASN A 199 3.91 13.34 -0.95
N SER A 200 4.29 12.23 -0.30
CA SER A 200 5.57 11.57 -0.51
C SER A 200 5.70 10.94 -1.91
N LEU A 201 4.59 10.71 -2.61
CA LEU A 201 4.51 10.10 -3.95
C LEU A 201 4.20 11.09 -5.09
N ALA A 202 3.83 12.33 -4.75
CA ALA A 202 3.36 13.32 -5.72
C ALA A 202 4.45 13.78 -6.72
N ASP A 203 5.73 13.52 -6.44
CA ASP A 203 6.85 13.85 -7.32
C ASP A 203 7.25 12.64 -8.19
N ARG A 204 7.46 12.84 -9.50
CA ARG A 204 8.01 11.82 -10.41
C ARG A 204 9.39 12.17 -10.98
N ILE A 205 10.04 11.23 -11.62
CA ILE A 205 11.28 11.47 -12.39
C ILE A 205 10.90 11.82 -13.84
N VAL A 206 11.47 12.92 -14.38
CA VAL A 206 11.43 13.14 -15.84
C VAL A 206 12.47 12.21 -16.47
N PRO A 207 12.10 11.34 -17.42
CA PRO A 207 13.06 10.47 -18.07
C PRO A 207 14.10 11.31 -18.81
N GLN A 208 15.38 11.00 -18.57
CA GLN A 208 16.48 11.53 -19.34
C GLN A 208 16.93 10.47 -20.33
N ALA A 209 16.98 10.83 -21.61
CA ALA A 209 17.47 9.93 -22.65
C ALA A 209 18.91 9.51 -22.32
N ARG A 210 19.16 8.20 -22.37
CA ARG A 210 20.49 7.61 -22.22
C ARG A 210 20.80 6.81 -23.47
N GLU A 211 22.06 6.83 -23.87
CA GLU A 211 22.51 6.02 -24.98
C GLU A 211 22.35 4.54 -24.66
N ILE A 212 21.85 3.78 -25.63
CA ILE A 212 21.69 2.33 -25.54
C ILE A 212 22.88 1.70 -26.24
N SER A 213 23.47 0.67 -25.61
CA SER A 213 24.59 -0.07 -26.19
C SER A 213 24.19 -0.70 -27.54
N ARG A 214 25.05 -0.58 -28.54
CA ARG A 214 24.94 -1.29 -29.82
C ARG A 214 25.48 -2.73 -29.76
N PHE A 215 26.18 -3.07 -28.67
CA PHE A 215 26.73 -4.40 -28.43
C PHE A 215 25.74 -5.31 -27.71
N PRO A 216 25.74 -6.63 -28.00
CA PRO A 216 24.85 -7.59 -27.36
C PRO A 216 25.11 -7.72 -25.86
N ALA A 217 24.05 -7.95 -25.08
CA ALA A 217 24.14 -8.22 -23.66
C ALA A 217 24.46 -9.71 -23.40
N ASN A 218 25.24 -9.98 -22.35
CA ASN A 218 25.51 -11.33 -21.87
C ASN A 218 24.72 -11.59 -20.58
N ARG A 219 24.04 -12.74 -20.52
CA ARG A 219 23.35 -13.22 -19.32
C ARG A 219 24.15 -14.34 -18.65
N ARG A 220 24.22 -14.28 -17.32
CA ARG A 220 24.78 -15.33 -16.47
C ARG A 220 23.83 -15.51 -15.28
N ASP A 221 23.42 -16.74 -15.06
CA ASP A 221 22.56 -17.09 -13.93
C ASP A 221 23.44 -17.65 -12.80
N ILE A 222 23.04 -17.38 -11.56
CA ILE A 222 23.68 -17.89 -10.35
C ILE A 222 22.62 -18.44 -9.41
N ALA A 223 22.96 -19.52 -8.71
CA ALA A 223 22.14 -20.04 -7.62
C ALA A 223 22.79 -19.61 -6.30
N VAL A 224 22.05 -18.86 -5.47
CA VAL A 224 22.54 -18.31 -4.21
C VAL A 224 21.78 -18.99 -3.07
N VAL A 225 22.50 -19.70 -2.20
CA VAL A 225 21.93 -20.34 -1.00
C VAL A 225 22.19 -19.43 0.19
N VAL A 226 21.12 -19.08 0.91
CA VAL A 226 21.13 -18.19 2.09
C VAL A 226 20.19 -18.72 3.16
N ALA A 227 20.22 -18.12 4.35
CA ALA A 227 19.23 -18.40 5.38
C ALA A 227 17.83 -17.87 4.97
N GLU A 228 16.78 -18.55 5.43
CA GLU A 228 15.37 -18.28 5.07
C GLU A 228 14.89 -16.87 5.47
N ASN A 229 15.50 -16.30 6.52
CA ASN A 229 15.18 -14.97 7.02
C ASN A 229 15.88 -13.83 6.27
N VAL A 230 16.74 -14.12 5.29
CA VAL A 230 17.43 -13.10 4.50
C VAL A 230 16.48 -12.58 3.42
N PRO A 231 16.12 -11.28 3.41
CA PRO A 231 15.24 -10.74 2.39
C PRO A 231 15.86 -10.84 1.00
N ALA A 232 15.12 -11.41 0.05
CA ALA A 232 15.57 -11.51 -1.34
C ALA A 232 15.90 -10.14 -1.97
N ALA A 233 15.20 -9.09 -1.54
CA ALA A 233 15.45 -7.71 -1.99
C ALA A 233 16.86 -7.22 -1.64
N ASP A 234 17.42 -7.63 -0.50
CA ASP A 234 18.76 -7.22 -0.07
C ASP A 234 19.83 -7.88 -0.97
N ILE A 235 19.65 -9.15 -1.31
CA ILE A 235 20.53 -9.88 -2.25
C ILE A 235 20.52 -9.19 -3.62
N LEU A 236 19.35 -8.85 -4.14
CA LEU A 236 19.21 -8.16 -5.43
C LEU A 236 19.84 -6.76 -5.38
N SER A 237 19.68 -6.03 -4.28
CA SER A 237 20.27 -4.70 -4.07
C SER A 237 21.79 -4.76 -4.07
N GLU A 238 22.39 -5.73 -3.36
CA GLU A 238 23.83 -5.92 -3.33
C GLU A 238 24.40 -6.33 -4.70
N CYS A 239 23.71 -7.18 -5.47
CA CYS A 239 24.07 -7.47 -6.85
C CYS A 239 24.10 -6.21 -7.73
N LYS A 240 23.04 -5.37 -7.65
CA LYS A 240 22.96 -4.10 -8.39
C LYS A 240 24.08 -3.12 -7.98
N LYS A 241 24.40 -3.01 -6.69
CA LYS A 241 25.48 -2.14 -6.17
C LYS A 241 26.85 -2.62 -6.62
N GLY A 242 27.12 -3.93 -6.52
CA GLY A 242 28.36 -4.54 -6.96
C GLY A 242 28.64 -4.27 -8.45
N TRP A 243 27.61 -4.42 -9.29
CA TRP A 243 27.69 -4.14 -10.72
C TRP A 243 27.91 -2.66 -11.05
N ARG A 244 27.30 -1.73 -10.29
CA ARG A 244 27.54 -0.28 -10.47
C ARG A 244 28.96 0.13 -10.06
N LYS A 245 29.54 -0.50 -9.03
CA LYS A 245 30.91 -0.23 -8.57
C LYS A 245 31.96 -0.85 -9.49
N SER A 246 31.68 -1.97 -10.14
CA SER A 246 32.61 -2.67 -11.03
C SER A 246 32.75 -2.05 -12.43
N GLY A 247 32.66 -0.72 -12.57
CA GLY A 247 32.87 0.03 -13.83
C GLY A 247 34.24 -0.21 -14.51
N SER A 248 35.07 -1.09 -13.95
CA SER A 248 36.38 -1.53 -14.44
C SER A 248 36.34 -2.58 -15.58
N TRP A 249 35.19 -3.18 -15.93
CA TRP A 249 35.14 -4.22 -16.99
C TRP A 249 34.93 -3.68 -18.42
N ARG A 250 34.93 -2.35 -18.63
CA ARG A 250 34.91 -1.75 -19.98
C ARG A 250 36.21 -1.95 -20.80
N LYS A 251 37.18 -2.74 -20.34
CA LYS A 251 38.51 -2.89 -20.99
C LYS A 251 38.88 -4.27 -21.51
N LEU A 252 37.98 -5.26 -21.48
CA LEU A 252 38.27 -6.62 -21.98
C LEU A 252 37.08 -7.21 -22.72
N ILE A 253 36.69 -6.58 -23.84
CA ILE A 253 36.36 -7.22 -25.14
C ILE A 253 36.77 -6.23 -26.22
#